data_AF-A0A2E8HP10-F1
#
_entry.id   AF-A0A2E8HP10-F1
#
_cell.length_a   1.000
_cell.length_b   1.000
_cell.length_c   1.000
_cell.angle_alpha   90.00
_cell.angle_beta   90.00
_cell.angle_gamma   90.00
#
_symmetry.space_group_name_H-M   'P 1'
#
loop_
_entity.id
_entity.type
_entity.pdbx_description
1 polymer ?
#
loop_
_entity_poly.entity_id
_entity_poly.type
_entity_poly.pdbx_seq_one_letter_code
_entity_poly.pdbx_strand_id
1 'polypeptide(L)'
;YDHRTPLFGAMADALRIRDPDAILVPYMQTGGTDAHLLAGYDMVIYGFLPMRHEPGMDFFQLCHGHDERVSVENVHFAVAVIGDAVGSLNGL
;
A
#
# COMPACT_ATOMS: atom_id res chain seq x y z
N TYR A 1 12.99 -9.73 -5.04
CA TYR A 1 11.68 -9.49 -4.38
C TYR A 1 11.39 -10.67 -3.47
N ASP A 2 11.59 -10.51 -2.16
CA ASP A 2 11.17 -11.49 -1.15
C ASP A 2 9.83 -11.01 -0.57
N HIS A 3 8.88 -11.89 -0.28
CA HIS A 3 7.60 -11.54 0.38
C HIS A 3 7.57 -11.98 1.84
N ARG A 4 8.68 -12.52 2.35
CA ARG A 4 8.84 -13.02 3.73
C ARG A 4 9.56 -12.00 4.62
N THR A 5 9.39 -10.71 4.32
CA THR A 5 10.06 -9.64 5.05
C THR A 5 9.21 -9.15 6.22
N PRO A 6 9.82 -8.62 7.29
CA PRO A 6 9.06 -8.01 8.39
C PRO A 6 8.13 -6.89 7.91
N LEU A 7 8.57 -6.09 6.93
CA LEU A 7 7.77 -5.03 6.34
C LEU A 7 6.49 -5.58 5.65
N PHE A 8 6.59 -6.67 4.90
CA PHE A 8 5.41 -7.30 4.29
C PHE A 8 4.42 -7.82 5.35
N GLY A 9 4.93 -8.45 6.42
CA GLY A 9 4.12 -8.90 7.55
C GLY A 9 3.36 -7.75 8.22
N ALA A 10 4.07 -6.68 8.56
CA ALA A 10 3.46 -5.51 9.20
C ALA A 10 2.37 -4.85 8.32
N MET A 11 2.59 -4.74 7.00
CA MET A 11 1.56 -4.23 6.08
C MET A 11 0.34 -5.15 6.03
N ALA A 12 0.53 -6.47 6.04
CA ALA A 12 -0.57 -7.43 6.02
C ALA A 12 -1.38 -7.40 7.32
N ASP A 13 -0.72 -7.29 8.47
CA ASP A 13 -1.39 -7.24 9.77
C ASP A 13 -2.12 -5.90 9.97
N ALA A 14 -1.53 -4.79 9.55
CA ALA A 14 -2.18 -3.48 9.56
C ALA A 14 -3.46 -3.45 8.70
N LEU A 15 -3.45 -4.11 7.53
CA LEU A 15 -4.66 -4.28 6.73
C LEU A 15 -5.72 -5.07 7.48
N ARG A 16 -5.37 -6.20 8.11
CA ARG A 16 -6.32 -7.05 8.85
C ARG A 16 -6.95 -6.39 10.07
N ILE A 17 -6.25 -5.45 10.71
CA ILE A 17 -6.82 -4.64 11.80
C ILE A 17 -8.02 -3.82 11.32
N ARG A 18 -7.97 -3.32 10.07
CA ARG A 18 -8.98 -2.42 9.49
C ARG A 18 -10.02 -3.18 8.66
N ASP A 19 -9.64 -4.31 8.07
CA ASP A 19 -10.46 -5.20 7.26
C ASP A 19 -10.03 -6.66 7.55
N PRO A 20 -10.72 -7.37 8.45
CA PRO A 20 -10.34 -8.72 8.89
C PRO A 20 -10.23 -9.76 7.76
N ASP A 21 -10.94 -9.54 6.65
CA ASP A 21 -10.96 -10.44 5.50
C ASP A 21 -9.91 -10.06 4.45
N ALA A 22 -9.15 -8.97 4.64
CA ALA A 22 -8.15 -8.50 3.71
C ALA A 22 -6.98 -9.49 3.56
N ILE A 23 -6.58 -9.70 2.30
CA ILE A 23 -5.43 -10.52 1.93
C ILE A 23 -4.46 -9.66 1.12
N LEU A 24 -3.28 -9.39 1.69
CA LEU A 24 -2.21 -8.71 0.97
C LEU A 24 -1.55 -9.68 -0.03
N VAL A 25 -1.50 -9.28 -1.29
CA VAL A 25 -0.90 -10.07 -2.37
C VAL A 25 0.27 -9.33 -3.02
N PRO A 26 1.37 -10.02 -3.37
CA PRO A 26 2.42 -9.42 -4.17
C PRO A 26 1.91 -9.04 -5.56
N TYR A 27 2.15 -7.79 -5.96
CA TYR A 27 1.77 -7.27 -7.27
C TYR A 27 2.98 -6.58 -7.92
N MET A 28 3.16 -6.79 -9.22
CA MET A 28 4.17 -6.10 -10.01
C MET A 28 3.51 -4.93 -10.76
N GLN A 29 3.80 -3.70 -10.33
CA GLN A 29 3.36 -2.51 -11.04
C GLN A 29 4.24 -2.26 -12.27
N THR A 30 3.62 -1.98 -13.42
CA THR A 30 4.32 -1.72 -14.69
C THR A 30 4.80 -0.27 -14.84
N GLY A 31 4.31 0.64 -13.99
CA GLY A 31 4.76 2.03 -13.93
C GLY A 31 6.07 2.22 -13.17
N GLY A 32 6.83 3.27 -13.51
CA GLY A 32 8.03 3.66 -12.79
C GLY A 32 7.71 4.20 -11.39
N THR A 33 8.56 3.88 -10.41
CA THR A 33 8.47 4.40 -9.04
C THR A 33 9.87 4.76 -8.53
N ASP A 34 9.95 5.54 -7.45
CA ASP A 34 11.22 5.89 -6.80
C ASP A 34 12.01 4.65 -6.35
N ALA A 35 11.33 3.52 -6.13
CA ALA A 35 11.97 2.24 -5.79
C ALA A 35 12.99 1.80 -6.84
N HIS A 36 12.81 2.16 -8.12
CA HIS A 36 13.79 1.87 -9.17
C HIS A 36 15.15 2.50 -8.88
N LEU A 37 15.15 3.75 -8.40
CA LEU A 37 16.37 4.51 -8.10
C LEU A 37 17.03 4.02 -6.80
N LEU A 38 16.26 3.41 -5.91
CA LEU A 38 16.72 2.92 -4.62
C LEU A 38 17.12 1.44 -4.63
N ALA A 39 16.85 0.70 -5.70
CA ALA A 39 17.04 -0.75 -5.78
C ALA A 39 18.49 -1.24 -5.58
N GLY A 40 19.48 -0.35 -5.73
CA GLY A 40 20.90 -0.67 -5.50
C GLY A 40 21.36 -0.62 -4.03
N TYR A 41 20.52 -0.12 -3.13
CA TYR A 41 20.83 -0.07 -1.70
C TYR A 41 20.35 -1.32 -0.97
N ASP A 42 20.98 -1.65 0.15
CA ASP A 42 20.59 -2.78 1.01
C ASP A 42 19.36 -2.42 1.84
N MET A 43 18.20 -2.34 1.18
CA MET A 43 16.91 -2.02 1.78
C MET A 43 15.78 -2.84 1.17
N VAL A 44 14.79 -3.17 2.01
CA VAL A 44 13.53 -3.77 1.54
C VAL A 44 12.57 -2.65 1.15
N ILE A 45 12.07 -2.68 -0.08
CA ILE A 45 11.16 -1.66 -0.63
C ILE A 45 9.96 -2.34 -1.28
N TYR A 46 8.76 -1.87 -0.95
CA TYR A 46 7.53 -2.19 -1.66
C TYR A 46 6.79 -0.90 -2.01
N GLY A 47 6.17 -0.87 -3.18
CA GLY A 47 5.06 0.05 -3.42
C GLY A 47 3.85 -0.44 -2.66
N PHE A 48 3.25 0.42 -1.83
CA PHE A 48 2.08 0.07 -1.03
C PHE A 48 1.10 1.23 -1.00
N LEU A 49 -0.11 1.00 -1.51
CA LEU A 49 -1.20 1.97 -1.56
C LEU A 49 -2.48 1.30 -1.05
N PRO A 50 -2.72 1.27 0.27
CA PRO A 50 -3.91 0.66 0.85
C PRO A 50 -5.14 1.47 0.49
N MET A 51 -5.93 0.99 -0.46
CA MET A 51 -7.15 1.63 -0.93
C MET A 51 -8.26 0.59 -1.06
N ARG A 52 -9.43 0.90 -0.52
CA ARG A 52 -10.65 0.09 -0.64
C ARG A 52 -11.29 0.37 -2.00
N HIS A 53 -11.80 -0.69 -2.61
CA HIS A 53 -12.60 -0.55 -3.83
C HIS A 53 -13.88 0.23 -3.54
N GLU A 54 -14.15 1.24 -4.36
CA GLU A 54 -15.38 2.03 -4.35
C GLU A 54 -16.06 1.90 -5.71
N PRO A 55 -17.37 1.57 -5.78
CA PRO A 55 -18.06 1.41 -7.05
C PRO A 55 -17.91 2.63 -7.96
N GLY A 56 -17.50 2.39 -9.22
CA GLY A 56 -17.29 3.46 -10.20
C GLY A 56 -15.93 4.18 -10.09
N MET A 57 -15.05 3.75 -9.21
CA MET A 57 -13.66 4.24 -9.12
C MET A 57 -12.70 3.14 -9.57
N ASP A 58 -12.19 3.29 -10.80
CA ASP A 58 -11.09 2.45 -11.30
C ASP A 58 -9.76 3.17 -11.05
N PHE A 59 -8.90 2.55 -10.23
CA PHE A 59 -7.63 3.14 -9.82
C PHE A 59 -6.73 3.50 -11.02
N PHE A 60 -6.57 2.58 -11.98
CA PHE A 60 -5.64 2.78 -13.09
C PHE A 60 -6.17 3.76 -14.12
N GLN A 61 -7.49 3.88 -14.28
CA GLN A 61 -8.09 4.92 -15.12
C GLN A 61 -7.95 6.32 -14.51
N LEU A 62 -7.98 6.42 -13.18
CA LEU A 62 -7.85 7.70 -12.48
C LEU A 62 -6.41 8.18 -12.38
N CYS A 63 -5.43 7.29 -12.23
CA CYS A 63 -4.01 7.66 -12.14
C CYS A 63 -3.54 8.35 -13.44
N HIS A 64 -3.16 9.64 -13.35
CA HIS A 64 -2.86 10.53 -14.48
C HIS A 64 -4.03 10.73 -15.47
N GLY A 65 -5.25 10.37 -15.06
CA GLY A 65 -6.46 10.51 -15.85
C GLY A 65 -7.11 11.89 -15.75
N HIS A 66 -8.22 12.09 -16.46
CA HIS A 66 -9.04 13.28 -16.26
C HIS A 66 -9.75 13.20 -14.91
N ASP A 67 -9.75 14.32 -14.17
CA ASP A 67 -10.39 14.43 -12.87
C ASP A 67 -9.87 13.37 -11.87
N GLU A 68 -8.54 13.14 -11.87
CA GLU A 68 -7.86 12.27 -10.90
C GLU A 68 -8.29 12.64 -9.48
N ARG A 69 -8.80 11.65 -8.74
CA ARG A 69 -9.37 11.85 -7.42
C ARG A 69 -9.39 10.57 -6.60
N VAL A 70 -9.55 10.74 -5.30
CA VAL A 70 -9.72 9.67 -4.32
C VAL A 70 -10.76 10.11 -3.29
N SER A 71 -11.50 9.18 -2.70
CA SER A 71 -12.44 9.54 -1.64
C SER A 71 -11.70 9.94 -0.36
N VAL A 72 -12.32 10.83 0.41
CA VAL A 72 -11.80 11.23 1.73
C VAL A 72 -11.74 10.02 2.67
N GLU A 73 -12.68 9.08 2.56
CA GLU A 73 -12.66 7.84 3.35
C GLU A 73 -11.45 6.96 3.01
N ASN A 74 -11.09 6.84 1.72
CA ASN A 74 -9.91 6.10 1.31
C ASN A 74 -8.62 6.76 1.79
N VAL A 75 -8.55 8.10 1.81
CA VAL A 75 -7.42 8.81 2.41
C VAL A 75 -7.30 8.49 3.90
N HIS A 76 -8.40 8.56 4.67
CA HIS A 76 -8.39 8.22 6.09
C HIS A 76 -8.00 6.77 6.33
N PHE A 77 -8.55 5.83 5.55
CA PHE A 77 -8.21 4.41 5.61
C PHE A 77 -6.73 4.18 5.34
N ALA A 78 -6.19 4.79 4.28
CA ALA A 78 -4.80 4.61 3.90
C ALA A 78 -3.82 5.11 4.98
N VAL A 79 -4.07 6.31 5.51
CA VAL A 79 -3.28 6.90 6.61
C VAL A 79 -3.30 6.01 7.84
N ALA A 80 -4.48 5.48 8.19
CA ALA A 80 -4.67 4.55 9.29
C ALA A 80 -3.82 3.27 9.12
N VAL A 81 -3.93 2.59 7.98
CA VAL A 81 -3.18 1.36 7.69
C VAL A 81 -1.67 1.62 7.69
N ILE A 82 -1.22 2.70 7.06
CA ILE A 82 0.21 3.06 7.03
C ILE A 82 0.70 3.36 8.45
N GLY A 83 -0.08 4.09 9.25
CA GLY A 83 0.22 4.37 10.64
C GLY A 83 0.37 3.11 11.48
N ASP A 84 -0.57 2.17 11.36
CA ASP A 84 -0.54 0.89 12.08
C ASP A 84 0.68 0.04 11.66
N ALA A 85 1.00 -0.01 10.35
CA ALA A 85 2.14 -0.76 9.84
C ALA A 85 3.49 -0.19 10.33
N VAL A 86 3.65 1.14 10.29
CA VAL A 86 4.85 1.82 10.81
C VAL A 86 4.94 1.67 12.32
N GLY A 87 3.83 1.82 13.04
CA GLY A 87 3.78 1.62 14.50
C GLY A 87 4.24 0.23 14.90
N SER A 88 3.66 -0.80 14.27
CA SER A 88 4.01 -2.20 14.50
C SER A 88 5.51 -2.49 14.30
N LEU A 89 6.12 -1.96 13.23
CA LEU A 89 7.55 -2.13 12.96
C LEU A 89 8.47 -1.48 14.00
N ASN A 90 7.97 -0.47 14.71
CA ASN A 90 8.72 0.26 15.73
C ASN A 90 8.33 -0.13 17.16
N GLY A 91 7.47 -1.15 17.33
CA GLY A 91 7.00 -1.60 18.64
C GLY A 91 6.07 -0.61 19.34
N LEU A 92 5.32 0.18 18.56
CA LEU A 92 4.31 1.14 19.03
C LEU A 92 2.89 0.57 18.92
#